data_AF-A0A5J4YDY3-F1
#
_entry.id   AF-A0A5J4YDY3-F1
#
_cell.length_a   1.000
_cell.length_b   1.000
_cell.length_c   1.000
_cell.angle_alpha   90.00
_cell.angle_beta   90.00
_cell.angle_gamma   90.00
#
_symmetry.space_group_name_H-M   'P 1'
#
loop_
_entity.id
_entity.type
_entity.pdbx_description
1 polymer ?
#
loop_
_entity_poly.entity_id
_entity_poly.type
_entity_poly.pdbx_seq_one_letter_code
_entity_poly.pdbx_strand_id
1 'polypeptide(L)'
;MLPLLSITTIKRTAPVFCTRTHHRVLPCVMSANQASLVLLCYRQKPSASAASLLQQHTTLKVSDTAGPVNLVDVHSPAGNQCSVQFDHTQYFSHLPQHVELGSTLLAASQLQSTQTLLQDNTAVTPDNTVCIAYKQVGGKGRGGNKWDSPAGCLMFSLFKRVSITGANIPFVQYIATLAIVQAVQQLAKDRLQGHSININIKWPNDVYSKNLKIGGILCHSTYQSMEFQVVIGVGLNLDNSEPTTCVNDLLRQRHEELQLQVDVQTISREELLACILTNLEILLSTLTAQGFGPLQEAYLHTWLHTNQKVTLLEDGNKEVALTIKGLTEYGYLLAVDIQGTAFALHPDGNSLDFFQGLIRHKLSS
;
A
#
# COMPACT_ATOMS: atom_id res chain seq x y z
N MET A 1 8.58 46.71 61.02
CA MET A 1 7.88 47.82 60.33
C MET A 1 7.60 47.37 58.90
N LEU A 2 6.33 47.33 58.52
CA LEU A 2 5.78 47.32 57.14
C LEU A 2 6.28 48.56 56.35
N PRO A 3 6.20 48.64 54.99
CA PRO A 3 5.06 48.18 54.21
C PRO A 3 5.28 47.56 52.80
N LEU A 4 4.18 46.97 52.34
CA LEU A 4 3.79 46.60 50.98
C LEU A 4 3.92 47.76 49.97
N LEU A 5 4.18 47.43 48.70
CA LEU A 5 3.77 48.23 47.55
C LEU A 5 3.32 47.34 46.37
N SER A 6 2.32 47.86 45.68
CA SER A 6 1.39 47.22 44.76
C SER A 6 1.74 47.46 43.29
N ILE A 7 1.50 46.42 42.49
CA ILE A 7 1.06 46.33 41.08
C ILE A 7 1.00 47.63 40.26
N THR A 8 1.63 47.62 39.08
CA THR A 8 1.02 48.19 37.85
C THR A 8 1.55 47.51 36.58
N THR A 9 0.59 47.26 35.70
CA THR A 9 0.58 46.50 34.44
C THR A 9 1.50 47.07 33.35
N ILE A 10 2.31 46.21 32.70
CA ILE A 10 2.93 46.50 31.40
C ILE A 10 2.30 45.62 30.33
N LYS A 11 1.70 46.30 29.35
CA LYS A 11 0.99 45.75 28.18
C LYS A 11 1.94 44.95 27.28
N ARG A 12 1.53 43.74 26.91
CA ARG A 12 2.15 42.92 25.86
C ARG A 12 2.02 43.61 24.50
N THR A 13 3.14 43.87 23.85
CA THR A 13 3.23 44.17 22.42
C THR A 13 3.08 42.85 21.63
N ALA A 14 2.16 42.84 20.68
CA ALA A 14 1.90 41.71 19.79
C ALA A 14 3.00 41.60 18.71
N PRO A 15 3.46 40.39 18.36
CA PRO A 15 4.17 40.19 17.11
C PRO A 15 3.18 40.06 15.95
N VAL A 16 3.63 40.59 14.82
CA VAL A 16 2.97 40.72 13.51
C VAL A 16 2.48 39.36 12.99
N PHE A 17 1.16 39.23 12.80
CA PHE A 17 0.58 38.13 12.05
C PHE A 17 0.89 38.30 10.55
N CYS A 18 1.78 37.47 10.03
CA CYS A 18 1.88 37.23 8.60
C CYS A 18 0.68 36.36 8.19
N THR A 19 -0.29 36.95 7.50
CA THR A 19 -1.45 36.25 6.95
C THR A 19 -1.02 35.35 5.81
N ARG A 20 -0.67 34.09 6.09
CA ARG A 20 -0.74 33.02 5.09
C ARG A 20 -2.20 32.59 4.98
N THR A 21 -2.78 32.83 3.82
CA THR A 21 -4.06 32.28 3.38
C THR A 21 -3.97 30.75 3.37
N HIS A 22 -4.32 30.13 4.49
CA HIS A 22 -4.74 28.73 4.47
C HIS A 22 -6.06 28.68 3.69
N HIS A 23 -6.00 28.19 2.45
CA HIS A 23 -7.18 27.62 1.82
C HIS A 23 -7.62 26.42 2.66
N ARG A 24 -8.45 26.67 3.67
CA ARG A 24 -9.31 25.65 4.26
C ARG A 24 -10.19 25.15 3.12
N VAL A 25 -9.85 23.99 2.56
CA VAL A 25 -10.79 23.21 1.77
C VAL A 25 -11.91 22.84 2.73
N LEU A 26 -13.03 23.56 2.63
CA LEU A 26 -14.27 23.19 3.31
C LEU A 26 -14.61 21.74 2.91
N PRO A 27 -15.11 20.90 3.82
CA PRO A 27 -15.64 19.60 3.42
C PRO A 27 -16.80 19.88 2.47
N CYS A 28 -16.57 19.60 1.18
CA CYS A 28 -17.61 19.67 0.18
C CYS A 28 -18.72 18.71 0.63
N VAL A 29 -19.90 19.26 0.87
CA VAL A 29 -21.10 18.45 1.12
C VAL A 29 -21.34 17.65 -0.16
N MET A 30 -21.00 16.36 -0.10
CA MET A 30 -21.08 15.47 -1.24
C MET A 30 -22.52 15.41 -1.73
N SER A 31 -22.77 15.83 -2.97
CA SER A 31 -24.01 15.45 -3.64
C SER A 31 -23.97 13.94 -3.90
N ALA A 32 -25.11 13.26 -3.78
CA ALA A 32 -25.21 11.81 -3.96
C ALA A 32 -24.66 11.31 -5.32
N ASN A 33 -24.52 12.19 -6.32
CA ASN A 33 -23.95 11.89 -7.63
C ASN A 33 -22.42 11.71 -7.65
N GLN A 34 -21.67 12.16 -6.64
CA GLN A 34 -20.20 12.02 -6.61
C GLN A 34 -19.71 10.71 -5.98
N ALA A 35 -20.54 10.00 -5.20
CA ALA A 35 -20.15 8.74 -4.55
C ALA A 35 -20.04 7.55 -5.52
N SER A 36 -20.49 7.72 -6.76
CA SER A 36 -20.50 6.70 -7.81
C SER A 36 -19.63 7.08 -9.01
N LEU A 37 -18.72 8.05 -8.87
CA LEU A 37 -17.90 8.55 -9.96
C LEU A 37 -16.44 8.06 -9.85
N VAL A 38 -15.93 7.57 -10.98
CA VAL A 38 -14.53 7.19 -11.18
C VAL A 38 -13.96 8.03 -12.32
N LEU A 39 -12.86 8.74 -12.05
CA LEU A 39 -12.11 9.46 -13.06
C LEU A 39 -11.11 8.55 -13.74
N LEU A 40 -11.19 8.48 -15.07
CA LEU A 40 -10.18 7.87 -15.92
C LEU A 40 -9.11 8.92 -16.25
N CYS A 41 -7.91 8.73 -15.72
CA CYS A 41 -6.74 9.58 -15.92
C CYS A 41 -5.63 8.80 -16.64
N TYR A 42 -4.87 9.49 -17.48
CA TYR A 42 -3.75 8.89 -18.22
C TYR A 42 -2.73 9.97 -18.61
N ARG A 43 -1.47 9.57 -18.83
CA ARG A 43 -0.35 10.50 -19.04
C ARG A 43 -0.45 11.32 -20.34
N GLN A 44 -0.94 10.72 -21.43
CA GLN A 44 -1.11 11.39 -22.74
C GLN A 44 -2.42 10.95 -23.39
N LYS A 45 -3.05 11.85 -24.17
CA LYS A 45 -4.30 11.58 -24.89
C LYS A 45 -4.21 10.24 -25.64
N PRO A 46 -5.25 9.38 -25.62
CA PRO A 46 -5.20 8.05 -26.21
C PRO A 46 -5.25 8.15 -27.74
N SER A 47 -4.18 8.58 -28.39
CA SER A 47 -3.97 8.22 -29.79
C SER A 47 -3.57 6.74 -29.77
N ALA A 48 -4.56 5.85 -29.81
CA ALA A 48 -4.41 4.39 -29.74
C ALA A 48 -3.74 3.85 -28.45
N SER A 49 -3.96 4.46 -27.29
CA SER A 49 -3.44 3.93 -26.02
C SER A 49 -4.35 2.85 -25.40
N ALA A 50 -3.80 2.10 -24.44
CA ALA A 50 -4.51 1.07 -23.67
C ALA A 50 -5.81 1.60 -23.02
N ALA A 51 -5.87 2.88 -22.62
CA ALA A 51 -7.04 3.52 -22.03
C ALA A 51 -8.25 3.62 -22.98
N SER A 52 -8.05 3.49 -24.30
CA SER A 52 -9.13 3.56 -25.29
C SER A 52 -10.21 2.49 -25.10
N LEU A 53 -9.86 1.33 -24.52
CA LEU A 53 -10.83 0.30 -24.16
C LEU A 53 -11.81 0.81 -23.10
N LEU A 54 -11.31 1.48 -22.06
CA LEU A 54 -12.15 2.06 -21.00
C LEU A 54 -12.98 3.24 -21.50
N GLN A 55 -12.47 4.02 -22.46
CA GLN A 55 -13.23 5.13 -23.07
C GLN A 55 -14.49 4.67 -23.82
N GLN A 56 -14.57 3.40 -24.23
CA GLN A 56 -15.79 2.83 -24.85
C GLN A 56 -16.90 2.56 -23.83
N HIS A 57 -16.60 2.69 -22.53
CA HIS A 57 -17.53 2.44 -21.44
C HIS A 57 -17.85 3.74 -20.69
N THR A 58 -19.13 3.96 -20.42
CA THR A 58 -19.59 5.06 -19.55
C THR A 58 -19.75 4.63 -18.10
N THR A 59 -19.73 3.31 -17.84
CA THR A 59 -19.94 2.73 -16.51
C THR A 59 -19.11 1.47 -16.29
N LEU A 60 -18.71 1.21 -15.05
CA LEU A 60 -18.05 -0.03 -14.61
C LEU A 60 -18.95 -0.81 -13.64
N LYS A 61 -18.86 -2.15 -13.69
CA LYS A 61 -19.63 -3.03 -12.81
C LYS A 61 -19.02 -3.10 -11.42
N VAL A 62 -19.85 -3.22 -10.39
CA VAL A 62 -19.38 -3.44 -9.01
C VAL A 62 -20.36 -4.35 -8.30
N SER A 63 -19.91 -5.53 -7.90
CA SER A 63 -20.72 -6.59 -7.28
C SER A 63 -21.20 -6.25 -5.86
N ASP A 64 -20.56 -5.28 -5.21
CA ASP A 64 -20.83 -4.86 -3.81
C ASP A 64 -21.62 -3.52 -3.70
N THR A 65 -22.17 -2.99 -4.79
CA THR A 65 -22.97 -1.74 -4.79
C THR A 65 -24.39 -1.95 -5.33
N ALA A 66 -25.29 -1.01 -5.03
CA ALA A 66 -26.66 -1.01 -5.56
C ALA A 66 -26.76 -0.71 -7.07
N GLY A 67 -25.64 -0.52 -7.77
CA GLY A 67 -25.59 -0.15 -9.19
C GLY A 67 -24.17 0.12 -9.67
N PRO A 68 -23.97 0.26 -10.99
CA PRO A 68 -22.65 0.50 -11.57
C PRO A 68 -22.10 1.88 -11.18
N VAL A 69 -20.78 2.05 -11.33
CA VAL A 69 -20.11 3.35 -11.14
C VAL A 69 -19.92 4.04 -12.49
N ASN A 70 -20.12 5.35 -12.54
CA ASN A 70 -19.92 6.17 -13.72
C ASN A 70 -18.42 6.39 -13.95
N LEU A 71 -17.98 6.18 -15.20
CA LEU A 71 -16.62 6.43 -15.63
C LEU A 71 -16.57 7.74 -16.40
N VAL A 72 -15.70 8.65 -15.99
CA VAL A 72 -15.55 9.98 -16.60
C VAL A 72 -14.10 10.18 -17.00
N ASP A 73 -13.87 10.44 -18.30
CA ASP A 73 -12.54 10.81 -18.79
C ASP A 73 -12.14 12.19 -18.26
N VAL A 74 -10.97 12.27 -17.62
CA VAL A 74 -10.46 13.51 -17.02
C VAL A 74 -10.27 14.64 -18.04
N HIS A 75 -10.01 14.31 -19.30
CA HIS A 75 -9.83 15.29 -20.38
C HIS A 75 -11.14 15.66 -21.10
N SER A 76 -12.27 15.08 -20.70
CA SER A 76 -13.58 15.47 -21.20
C SER A 76 -14.07 16.77 -20.54
N PRO A 77 -15.03 17.50 -21.14
CA PRO A 77 -15.63 18.67 -20.50
C PRO A 77 -16.23 18.38 -19.12
N ALA A 78 -16.78 17.18 -18.92
CA ALA A 78 -17.29 16.71 -17.63
C ALA A 78 -16.15 16.42 -16.64
N GLY A 79 -15.05 15.84 -17.11
CA GLY A 79 -13.84 15.57 -16.31
C GLY A 79 -13.22 16.84 -15.74
N ASN A 80 -13.15 17.92 -16.53
CA ASN A 80 -12.64 19.22 -16.08
C ASN A 80 -13.43 19.84 -14.91
N GLN A 81 -14.67 19.40 -14.69
CA GLN A 81 -15.53 19.86 -13.60
C GLN A 81 -15.52 18.90 -12.40
N CYS A 82 -14.90 17.74 -12.55
CA CYS A 82 -14.79 16.75 -11.49
C CYS A 82 -13.47 16.91 -10.75
N SER A 83 -13.52 16.93 -9.43
CA SER A 83 -12.33 16.89 -8.58
C SER A 83 -12.42 15.69 -7.64
N VAL A 84 -11.31 14.98 -7.53
CA VAL A 84 -11.09 13.94 -6.52
C VAL A 84 -9.88 14.34 -5.68
N GLN A 85 -9.78 13.80 -4.47
CA GLN A 85 -8.72 14.13 -3.50
C GLN A 85 -7.33 13.60 -3.88
N PHE A 86 -7.19 12.92 -5.01
CA PHE A 86 -5.91 12.43 -5.53
C PHE A 86 -5.51 13.27 -6.74
N ASP A 87 -4.35 13.90 -6.67
CA ASP A 87 -3.85 14.75 -7.75
C ASP A 87 -3.14 13.91 -8.83
N HIS A 88 -3.90 13.53 -9.85
CA HIS A 88 -3.38 12.75 -10.97
C HIS A 88 -2.26 13.48 -11.74
N THR A 89 -2.27 14.82 -11.78
CA THR A 89 -1.23 15.60 -12.47
C THR A 89 0.08 15.51 -11.70
N GLN A 90 0.03 15.70 -10.37
CA GLN A 90 1.20 15.49 -9.51
C GLN A 90 1.71 14.04 -9.60
N TYR A 91 0.81 13.06 -9.55
CA TYR A 91 1.18 11.64 -9.71
C TYR A 91 1.93 11.37 -11.01
N PHE A 92 1.40 11.80 -12.16
CA PHE A 92 2.07 11.58 -13.44
C PHE A 92 3.38 12.38 -13.58
N SER A 93 3.56 13.46 -12.83
CA SER A 93 4.84 14.18 -12.77
C SER A 93 5.92 13.40 -12.01
N HIS A 94 5.53 12.56 -11.04
CA HIS A 94 6.44 11.69 -10.29
C HIS A 94 6.67 10.33 -10.96
N LEU A 95 5.73 9.84 -11.77
CA LEU A 95 5.86 8.57 -12.48
C LEU A 95 6.83 8.71 -13.66
N PRO A 96 7.98 8.01 -13.69
CA PRO A 96 8.94 8.11 -14.77
C PRO A 96 8.36 7.71 -16.13
N GLN A 97 8.83 8.34 -17.22
CA GLN A 97 8.27 8.14 -18.56
C GLN A 97 8.38 6.69 -19.07
N HIS A 98 9.40 5.96 -18.65
CA HIS A 98 9.62 4.56 -19.05
C HIS A 98 8.78 3.56 -18.24
N VAL A 99 8.13 4.01 -17.15
CA VAL A 99 7.29 3.15 -16.32
C VAL A 99 5.89 3.07 -16.93
N GLU A 100 5.47 1.84 -17.18
CA GLU A 100 4.18 1.48 -17.77
C GLU A 100 3.14 1.16 -16.69
N LEU A 101 3.56 0.59 -15.55
CA LEU A 101 2.70 0.36 -14.39
C LEU A 101 2.04 1.67 -13.92
N GLY A 102 0.71 1.69 -13.93
CA GLY A 102 -0.08 2.86 -13.54
C GLY A 102 -0.05 4.01 -14.54
N SER A 103 0.33 3.74 -15.80
CA SER A 103 0.15 4.68 -16.93
C SER A 103 -1.33 5.01 -17.21
N THR A 104 -2.23 4.11 -16.81
CA THR A 104 -3.68 4.32 -16.74
C THR A 104 -4.13 4.28 -15.28
N LEU A 105 -4.88 5.30 -14.86
CA LEU A 105 -5.32 5.49 -13.48
C LEU A 105 -6.84 5.65 -13.42
N LEU A 106 -7.49 4.91 -12.53
CA LEU A 106 -8.87 5.07 -12.12
C LEU A 106 -8.90 5.69 -10.72
N ALA A 107 -9.30 6.96 -10.59
CA ALA A 107 -9.28 7.68 -9.33
C ALA A 107 -10.71 7.99 -8.85
N ALA A 108 -10.99 7.70 -7.57
CA ALA A 108 -12.30 7.96 -6.97
C ALA A 108 -12.18 8.54 -5.56
N SER A 109 -13.13 9.39 -5.17
CA SER A 109 -13.22 9.89 -3.79
C SER A 109 -13.64 8.79 -2.82
N GLN A 110 -14.55 7.90 -3.24
CA GLN A 110 -15.02 6.80 -2.42
C GLN A 110 -15.37 5.60 -3.30
N LEU A 111 -15.02 4.40 -2.86
CA LEU A 111 -15.44 3.13 -3.47
C LEU A 111 -15.82 2.12 -2.38
N GLN A 112 -16.51 1.04 -2.76
CA GLN A 112 -16.60 -0.14 -1.90
C GLN A 112 -15.21 -0.74 -1.71
N SER A 113 -14.58 -1.15 -2.81
CA SER A 113 -13.16 -1.53 -2.83
C SER A 113 -12.56 -1.33 -4.22
N THR A 114 -11.33 -0.82 -4.27
CA THR A 114 -10.50 -0.78 -5.50
C THR A 114 -10.25 -2.19 -6.02
N GLN A 115 -10.11 -3.17 -5.12
CA GLN A 115 -9.90 -4.58 -5.45
C GLN A 115 -11.11 -5.16 -6.19
N THR A 116 -12.30 -5.01 -5.62
CA THR A 116 -13.56 -5.48 -6.21
C THR A 116 -13.80 -4.82 -7.56
N LEU A 117 -13.60 -3.49 -7.67
CA LEU A 117 -13.79 -2.78 -8.94
C LEU A 117 -12.93 -3.36 -10.06
N LEU A 118 -11.63 -3.62 -9.82
CA LEU A 118 -10.76 -4.19 -10.86
C LEU A 118 -11.10 -5.66 -11.16
N GLN A 119 -11.42 -6.45 -10.14
CA GLN A 119 -11.81 -7.87 -10.32
C GLN A 119 -13.09 -8.03 -11.15
N ASP A 120 -14.08 -7.17 -10.93
CA ASP A 120 -15.36 -7.23 -11.65
C ASP A 120 -15.25 -6.78 -13.13
N ASN A 121 -14.13 -6.13 -13.50
CA ASN A 121 -13.97 -5.48 -14.80
C ASN A 121 -12.69 -5.90 -15.55
N THR A 122 -12.07 -7.05 -15.22
CA THR A 122 -10.80 -7.48 -15.85
C THR A 122 -10.86 -7.58 -17.39
N ALA A 123 -12.04 -7.90 -17.93
CA ALA A 123 -12.26 -8.01 -19.38
C ALA A 123 -12.13 -6.66 -20.13
N VAL A 124 -12.47 -5.56 -19.48
CA VAL A 124 -12.45 -4.20 -20.07
C VAL A 124 -11.30 -3.36 -19.52
N THR A 125 -10.61 -3.84 -18.48
CA THR A 125 -9.50 -3.15 -17.85
C THR A 125 -8.22 -3.40 -18.66
N PRO A 126 -7.55 -2.33 -19.14
CA PRO A 126 -6.28 -2.44 -19.82
C PRO A 126 -5.20 -2.92 -18.86
N ASP A 127 -4.19 -3.59 -19.40
CA ASP A 127 -3.04 -3.99 -18.59
C ASP A 127 -2.37 -2.76 -17.95
N ASN A 128 -1.69 -2.97 -16.82
CA ASN A 128 -1.00 -1.92 -16.06
C ASN A 128 -1.92 -0.85 -15.43
N THR A 129 -3.23 -1.07 -15.37
CA THR A 129 -4.17 -0.09 -14.80
C THR A 129 -4.13 -0.10 -13.27
N VAL A 130 -4.03 1.09 -12.67
CA VAL A 130 -4.16 1.29 -11.22
C VAL A 130 -5.51 1.90 -10.90
N CYS A 131 -6.19 1.38 -9.87
CA CYS A 131 -7.35 2.02 -9.27
C CYS A 131 -7.01 2.51 -7.86
N ILE A 132 -7.26 3.78 -7.57
CA ILE A 132 -7.06 4.41 -6.26
C ILE A 132 -8.36 5.00 -5.73
N ALA A 133 -8.57 4.88 -4.43
CA ALA A 133 -9.68 5.51 -3.74
C ALA A 133 -9.21 6.29 -2.52
N TYR A 134 -9.75 7.49 -2.31
CA TYR A 134 -9.48 8.25 -1.08
C TYR A 134 -10.11 7.59 0.16
N LYS A 135 -11.28 6.97 0.00
CA LYS A 135 -11.95 6.18 1.04
C LYS A 135 -12.51 4.88 0.47
N GLN A 136 -12.31 3.78 1.19
CA GLN A 136 -13.03 2.53 0.93
C GLN A 136 -14.02 2.24 2.05
N VAL A 137 -15.24 1.85 1.70
CA VAL A 137 -16.28 1.48 2.69
C VAL A 137 -16.44 -0.04 2.85
N GLY A 138 -15.84 -0.81 1.94
CA GLY A 138 -15.82 -2.27 1.91
C GLY A 138 -14.42 -2.83 1.67
N GLY A 139 -13.39 -2.17 2.22
CA GLY A 139 -11.98 -2.56 2.07
C GLY A 139 -11.75 -4.02 2.45
N LYS A 140 -11.03 -4.76 1.61
CA LYS A 140 -10.83 -6.22 1.75
C LYS A 140 -9.41 -6.51 2.26
N GLY A 141 -9.31 -7.48 3.16
CA GLY A 141 -8.06 -8.10 3.62
C GLY A 141 -8.07 -9.61 3.36
N ARG A 142 -6.95 -10.27 3.65
CA ARG A 142 -6.82 -11.72 3.44
C ARG A 142 -7.72 -12.51 4.39
N GLY A 143 -8.22 -13.66 3.93
CA GLY A 143 -9.04 -14.57 4.74
C GLY A 143 -10.39 -13.98 5.18
N GLY A 144 -10.92 -13.00 4.45
CA GLY A 144 -12.18 -12.33 4.78
C GLY A 144 -12.07 -11.18 5.78
N ASN A 145 -10.86 -10.86 6.26
CA ASN A 145 -10.62 -9.68 7.09
C ASN A 145 -11.00 -8.39 6.35
N LYS A 146 -11.33 -7.33 7.09
CA LYS A 146 -11.60 -6.00 6.54
C LYS A 146 -10.36 -5.11 6.63
N TRP A 147 -10.22 -4.19 5.68
CA TRP A 147 -9.25 -3.11 5.75
C TRP A 147 -9.97 -1.82 6.15
N ASP A 148 -9.64 -1.30 7.33
CA ASP A 148 -10.13 -0.01 7.78
C ASP A 148 -9.45 1.12 7.01
N SER A 149 -10.23 2.11 6.59
CA SER A 149 -9.79 3.16 5.65
C SER A 149 -9.88 4.55 6.29
N PRO A 150 -9.11 4.85 7.35
CA PRO A 150 -9.04 6.20 7.89
C PRO A 150 -8.49 7.19 6.86
N ALA A 151 -8.88 8.46 6.98
CA ALA A 151 -8.40 9.51 6.11
C ALA A 151 -6.87 9.64 6.26
N GLY A 152 -6.14 9.57 5.14
CA GLY A 152 -4.67 9.62 5.11
C GLY A 152 -4.01 8.33 4.62
N CYS A 153 -4.74 7.21 4.51
CA CYS A 153 -4.20 5.99 3.90
C CYS A 153 -3.93 6.15 2.40
N LEU A 154 -2.89 5.49 1.91
CA LEU A 154 -2.72 5.16 0.49
C LEU A 154 -3.37 3.80 0.23
N MET A 155 -4.43 3.77 -0.57
CA MET A 155 -5.19 2.56 -0.89
C MET A 155 -5.41 2.44 -2.39
N PHE A 156 -4.83 1.42 -3.01
CA PHE A 156 -4.96 1.21 -4.44
C PHE A 156 -4.95 -0.27 -4.79
N SER A 157 -5.39 -0.59 -6.00
CA SER A 157 -5.20 -1.91 -6.61
C SER A 157 -4.58 -1.74 -8.00
N LEU A 158 -3.66 -2.63 -8.36
CA LEU A 158 -3.07 -2.72 -9.70
C LEU A 158 -3.61 -3.97 -10.41
N PHE A 159 -4.08 -3.81 -11.64
CA PHE A 159 -4.38 -4.92 -12.53
C PHE A 159 -3.21 -5.19 -13.46
N LYS A 160 -2.73 -6.44 -13.49
CA LYS A 160 -1.61 -6.87 -14.31
C LYS A 160 -1.83 -8.26 -14.92
N ARG A 161 -1.55 -8.41 -16.20
CA ARG A 161 -1.36 -9.72 -16.87
C ARG A 161 0.11 -10.10 -16.78
N VAL A 162 0.39 -11.30 -16.25
CA VAL A 162 1.76 -11.81 -16.05
C VAL A 162 1.90 -13.20 -16.65
N SER A 163 2.95 -13.39 -17.43
CA SER A 163 3.27 -14.63 -18.13
C SER A 163 4.39 -15.35 -17.37
N ILE A 164 4.07 -15.87 -16.19
CA ILE A 164 4.99 -16.60 -15.30
C ILE A 164 4.48 -18.01 -14.98
N THR A 165 5.35 -18.89 -14.50
CA THR A 165 4.93 -20.21 -14.05
C THR A 165 4.05 -20.10 -12.80
N GLY A 166 3.12 -21.06 -12.62
CA GLY A 166 2.24 -21.08 -11.44
C GLY A 166 3.01 -21.12 -10.11
N ALA A 167 4.19 -21.73 -10.10
CA ALA A 167 5.09 -21.75 -8.94
C ALA A 167 5.58 -20.35 -8.53
N ASN A 168 5.64 -19.39 -9.45
CA ASN A 168 6.09 -18.02 -9.16
C ASN A 168 4.95 -17.06 -8.78
N ILE A 169 3.68 -17.44 -8.96
CA ILE A 169 2.53 -16.58 -8.66
C ILE A 169 2.49 -16.11 -7.20
N PRO A 170 2.75 -16.96 -6.18
CA PRO A 170 2.80 -16.49 -4.79
C PRO A 170 3.79 -15.35 -4.57
N PHE A 171 4.92 -15.32 -5.31
CA PHE A 171 5.96 -14.30 -5.16
C PHE A 171 5.56 -12.93 -5.69
N VAL A 172 4.46 -12.80 -6.45
CA VAL A 172 3.92 -11.48 -6.84
C VAL A 172 3.57 -10.66 -5.60
N GLN A 173 3.05 -11.29 -4.55
CA GLN A 173 2.78 -10.63 -3.26
C GLN A 173 4.08 -10.19 -2.55
N TYR A 174 5.15 -10.98 -2.70
CA TYR A 174 6.43 -10.73 -2.04
C TYR A 174 7.09 -9.51 -2.67
N ILE A 175 7.16 -9.47 -4.00
CA ILE A 175 7.70 -8.32 -4.71
C ILE A 175 6.85 -7.06 -4.51
N ALA A 176 5.53 -7.19 -4.36
CA ALA A 176 4.66 -6.05 -4.02
C ALA A 176 4.98 -5.49 -2.62
N THR A 177 5.13 -6.35 -1.60
CA THR A 177 5.54 -5.90 -0.27
C THR A 177 6.94 -5.29 -0.27
N LEU A 178 7.88 -5.87 -1.02
CA LEU A 178 9.24 -5.37 -1.16
C LEU A 178 9.28 -4.01 -1.86
N ALA A 179 8.50 -3.82 -2.94
CA ALA A 179 8.38 -2.56 -3.66
C ALA A 179 7.90 -1.43 -2.73
N ILE A 180 6.93 -1.72 -1.86
CA ILE A 180 6.44 -0.76 -0.86
C ILE A 180 7.53 -0.35 0.11
N VAL A 181 8.23 -1.33 0.69
CA VAL A 181 9.32 -1.05 1.65
C VAL A 181 10.46 -0.29 0.97
N GLN A 182 10.85 -0.66 -0.24
CA GLN A 182 11.89 0.03 -1.01
C GLN A 182 11.50 1.48 -1.33
N ALA A 183 10.27 1.71 -1.80
CA ALA A 183 9.78 3.05 -2.11
C ALA A 183 9.74 3.95 -0.88
N VAL A 184 9.22 3.45 0.25
CA VAL A 184 9.21 4.21 1.50
C VAL A 184 10.63 4.51 1.98
N GLN A 185 11.54 3.54 1.93
CA GLN A 185 12.93 3.76 2.34
C GLN A 185 13.67 4.75 1.44
N GLN A 186 13.41 4.71 0.13
CA GLN A 186 13.99 5.65 -0.83
C GLN A 186 13.57 7.08 -0.50
N LEU A 187 12.26 7.33 -0.41
CA LEU A 187 11.73 8.65 -0.12
C LEU A 187 12.13 9.12 1.28
N ALA A 188 12.15 8.23 2.28
CA ALA A 188 12.60 8.57 3.62
C ALA A 188 14.07 9.00 3.64
N LYS A 189 14.97 8.29 2.93
CA LYS A 189 16.37 8.66 2.80
C LYS A 189 16.56 10.03 2.16
N ASP A 190 15.76 10.33 1.13
CA ASP A 190 15.80 11.65 0.48
C ASP A 190 15.43 12.77 1.46
N ARG A 191 14.48 12.53 2.37
CA ARG A 191 14.05 13.50 3.40
C ARG A 191 14.97 13.55 4.63
N LEU A 192 15.66 12.45 4.93
CA LEU A 192 16.47 12.27 6.15
C LEU A 192 17.98 12.24 5.87
N GLN A 193 18.44 12.86 4.78
CA GLN A 193 19.86 12.96 4.44
C GLN A 193 20.59 11.60 4.42
N GLY A 194 19.95 10.61 3.80
CA GLY A 194 20.49 9.24 3.65
C GLY A 194 20.14 8.27 4.78
N HIS A 195 19.48 8.72 5.85
CA HIS A 195 19.05 7.84 6.94
C HIS A 195 17.73 7.11 6.63
N SER A 196 17.60 5.89 7.13
CA SER A 196 16.39 5.07 7.00
C SER A 196 15.42 5.27 8.17
N ILE A 197 14.16 4.88 7.94
CA ILE A 197 13.16 4.67 8.99
C ILE A 197 12.96 3.16 9.26
N ASN A 198 12.39 2.81 10.41
CA ASN A 198 12.05 1.42 10.71
C ASN A 198 10.78 1.01 9.96
N ILE A 199 10.95 0.28 8.87
CA ILE A 199 9.86 -0.34 8.12
C ILE A 199 10.32 -1.68 7.59
N ASN A 200 9.54 -2.72 7.86
CA ASN A 200 9.91 -4.10 7.61
C ASN A 200 8.73 -4.92 7.09
N ILE A 201 9.04 -6.02 6.43
CA ILE A 201 8.05 -6.99 5.97
C ILE A 201 7.75 -7.97 7.10
N LYS A 202 6.48 -8.12 7.46
CA LYS A 202 6.00 -9.27 8.22
C LYS A 202 5.41 -10.27 7.23
N TRP A 203 6.05 -11.42 7.13
CA TRP A 203 5.66 -12.46 6.21
C TRP A 203 4.21 -12.93 6.45
N PRO A 204 3.45 -13.19 5.37
CA PRO A 204 3.86 -13.12 3.96
C PRO A 204 3.51 -11.81 3.24
N ASN A 205 2.75 -10.92 3.86
CA ASN A 205 2.03 -9.87 3.12
C ASN A 205 1.77 -8.57 3.87
N ASP A 206 2.39 -8.37 5.02
CA ASP A 206 2.15 -7.17 5.82
C ASP A 206 3.40 -6.30 5.91
N VAL A 207 3.17 -5.00 6.04
CA VAL A 207 4.21 -4.00 6.27
C VAL A 207 4.08 -3.51 7.71
N TYR A 208 5.19 -3.50 8.43
CA TYR A 208 5.26 -3.22 9.85
C TYR A 208 6.33 -2.19 10.17
N SER A 209 6.14 -1.46 11.25
CA SER A 209 7.23 -0.78 11.98
C SER A 209 7.28 -1.34 13.38
N LYS A 210 8.41 -1.94 13.75
CA LYS A 210 8.53 -2.73 14.99
C LYS A 210 7.39 -3.77 15.08
N ASN A 211 6.48 -3.62 16.05
CA ASN A 211 5.33 -4.49 16.29
C ASN A 211 3.99 -3.93 15.79
N LEU A 212 3.98 -2.75 15.15
CA LEU A 212 2.78 -2.10 14.65
C LEU A 212 2.60 -2.36 13.16
N LYS A 213 1.43 -2.86 12.77
CA LYS A 213 1.05 -2.99 11.37
C LYS A 213 0.77 -1.62 10.78
N ILE A 214 1.39 -1.32 9.66
CA ILE A 214 1.16 -0.07 8.92
C ILE A 214 0.60 -0.33 7.52
N GLY A 215 0.70 -1.55 6.99
CA GLY A 215 0.17 -1.87 5.67
C GLY A 215 -0.09 -3.35 5.45
N GLY A 216 -0.82 -3.65 4.40
CA GLY A 216 -1.14 -5.01 3.97
C GLY A 216 -1.34 -5.09 2.46
N ILE A 217 -0.92 -6.22 1.89
CA ILE A 217 -1.04 -6.53 0.48
C ILE A 217 -1.99 -7.70 0.31
N LEU A 218 -2.85 -7.63 -0.71
CA LEU A 218 -3.79 -8.67 -1.10
C LEU A 218 -3.64 -8.94 -2.60
N CYS A 219 -3.10 -10.09 -2.97
CA CYS A 219 -3.05 -10.52 -4.37
C CYS A 219 -4.19 -11.51 -4.65
N HIS A 220 -4.90 -11.28 -5.74
CA HIS A 220 -5.83 -12.26 -6.32
C HIS A 220 -5.41 -12.55 -7.74
N SER A 221 -5.36 -13.82 -8.13
CA SER A 221 -4.99 -14.24 -9.47
C SER A 221 -6.01 -15.19 -10.07
N THR A 222 -6.34 -14.99 -11.34
CA THR A 222 -7.04 -15.97 -12.18
C THR A 222 -6.12 -16.36 -13.34
N TYR A 223 -6.28 -17.58 -13.86
CA TYR A 223 -5.55 -18.03 -15.03
C TYR A 223 -6.48 -18.03 -16.24
N GLN A 224 -6.14 -17.26 -17.28
CA GLN A 224 -6.94 -17.13 -18.48
C GLN A 224 -6.05 -16.86 -19.69
N SER A 225 -6.36 -17.46 -20.84
CA SER A 225 -5.65 -17.20 -22.11
C SER A 225 -4.13 -17.36 -22.01
N MET A 226 -3.68 -18.42 -21.33
CA MET A 226 -2.27 -18.76 -21.10
C MET A 226 -1.48 -17.81 -20.19
N GLU A 227 -2.14 -16.83 -19.57
CA GLU A 227 -1.54 -15.86 -18.66
C GLU A 227 -2.26 -15.83 -17.32
N PHE A 228 -1.57 -15.35 -16.29
CA PHE A 228 -2.23 -15.01 -15.03
C PHE A 228 -2.67 -13.55 -15.06
N GLN A 229 -3.95 -13.33 -14.80
CA GLN A 229 -4.48 -12.00 -14.48
C GLN A 229 -4.40 -11.81 -12.96
N VAL A 230 -3.66 -10.81 -12.52
CA VAL A 230 -3.43 -10.52 -11.10
C VAL A 230 -3.99 -9.15 -10.76
N VAL A 231 -4.76 -9.07 -9.67
CA VAL A 231 -5.14 -7.82 -9.02
C VAL A 231 -4.41 -7.73 -7.69
N ILE A 232 -3.48 -6.78 -7.59
CA ILE A 232 -2.64 -6.52 -6.42
C ILE A 232 -3.23 -5.33 -5.65
N GLY A 233 -3.94 -5.60 -4.56
CA GLY A 233 -4.45 -4.60 -3.64
C GLY A 233 -3.43 -4.22 -2.56
N VAL A 234 -3.32 -2.93 -2.27
CA VAL A 234 -2.43 -2.37 -1.26
C VAL A 234 -3.24 -1.42 -0.39
N GLY A 235 -3.16 -1.62 0.92
CA GLY A 235 -3.54 -0.64 1.92
C GLY A 235 -2.32 -0.27 2.76
N LEU A 236 -2.00 1.02 2.84
CA LEU A 236 -0.86 1.52 3.60
C LEU A 236 -1.23 2.79 4.35
N ASN A 237 -0.93 2.82 5.64
CA ASN A 237 -1.06 4.01 6.47
C ASN A 237 0.06 4.99 6.11
N LEU A 238 -0.29 6.07 5.41
CA LEU A 238 0.68 7.05 4.94
C LEU A 238 0.67 8.30 5.81
N ASP A 239 -0.51 8.89 6.02
CA ASP A 239 -0.68 10.14 6.76
C ASP A 239 -1.87 10.07 7.74
N ASN A 240 -1.99 8.93 8.44
CA ASN A 240 -3.01 8.66 9.45
C ASN A 240 -2.39 8.05 10.72
N SER A 241 -2.32 8.81 11.79
CA SER A 241 -1.68 8.36 13.04
C SER A 241 -2.42 7.22 13.74
N GLU A 242 -3.72 7.08 13.48
CA GLU A 242 -4.58 6.05 14.06
C GLU A 242 -5.07 5.06 13.00
N PRO A 243 -5.38 3.80 13.36
CA PRO A 243 -5.38 3.23 14.73
C PRO A 243 -4.03 2.69 15.22
N THR A 244 -2.96 2.79 14.42
CA THR A 244 -1.63 2.25 14.76
C THR A 244 -0.53 3.31 14.69
N THR A 245 -0.08 3.61 13.48
CA THR A 245 0.87 4.66 13.10
C THR A 245 0.91 4.74 11.56
N CYS A 246 1.66 5.68 11.01
CA CYS A 246 1.81 5.86 9.57
C CYS A 246 3.24 6.21 9.15
N VAL A 247 3.52 6.08 7.85
CA VAL A 247 4.83 6.41 7.27
C VAL A 247 5.30 7.83 7.62
N ASN A 248 4.42 8.83 7.53
CA ASN A 248 4.80 10.21 7.82
C ASN A 248 5.05 10.46 9.32
N ASP A 249 4.41 9.71 10.23
CA ASP A 249 4.76 9.75 11.66
C ASP A 249 6.13 9.15 11.92
N LEU A 250 6.43 8.01 11.30
CA LEU A 250 7.75 7.37 11.40
C LEU A 250 8.85 8.29 10.86
N LEU A 251 8.55 9.01 9.78
CA LEU A 251 9.45 10.00 9.18
C LEU A 251 9.72 11.17 10.14
N ARG A 252 8.66 11.75 10.72
CA ARG A 252 8.77 12.84 11.71
C ARG A 252 9.52 12.40 12.96
N GLN A 253 9.16 11.25 13.52
CA GLN A 253 9.84 10.69 14.69
C GLN A 253 11.33 10.49 14.42
N ARG A 254 11.69 9.91 13.26
CA ARG A 254 13.09 9.66 12.93
C ARG A 254 13.86 10.96 12.69
N HIS A 255 13.22 11.94 12.08
CA HIS A 255 13.78 13.29 11.91
C HIS A 255 14.13 13.94 13.26
N GLU A 256 13.20 13.88 14.22
CA GLU A 256 13.40 14.38 15.58
C GLU A 256 14.53 13.63 16.32
N GLU A 257 14.55 12.29 16.23
CA GLU A 257 15.62 11.45 16.79
C GLU A 257 17.01 11.82 16.25
N LEU A 258 17.09 12.20 14.97
CA LEU A 258 18.33 12.62 14.29
C LEU A 258 18.68 14.09 14.53
N GLN A 259 17.79 14.89 15.14
CA GLN A 259 17.98 16.33 15.40
C GLN A 259 18.35 17.13 14.14
N LEU A 260 17.78 16.75 12.99
CA LEU A 260 18.07 17.41 11.72
C LEU A 260 17.52 18.84 11.71
N GLN A 261 18.33 19.79 11.23
CA GLN A 261 17.99 21.22 11.22
C GLN A 261 17.10 21.63 10.02
N VAL A 262 16.90 20.74 9.06
CA VAL A 262 16.06 20.99 7.87
C VAL A 262 14.63 20.61 8.16
N ASP A 263 13.65 21.34 7.62
CA ASP A 263 12.24 20.95 7.76
C ASP A 263 11.98 19.61 7.05
N VAL A 264 11.37 18.65 7.76
CA VAL A 264 10.96 17.38 7.17
C VAL A 264 9.69 17.56 6.35
N GLN A 265 9.80 17.38 5.04
CA GLN A 265 8.64 17.36 4.16
C GLN A 265 7.98 15.98 4.20
N THR A 266 6.67 15.96 4.40
CA THR A 266 5.87 14.72 4.34
C THR A 266 5.85 14.14 2.93
N ILE A 267 5.68 12.82 2.86
CA ILE A 267 5.51 12.09 1.60
C ILE A 267 4.03 12.16 1.20
N SER A 268 3.74 12.50 -0.06
CA SER A 268 2.37 12.52 -0.60
C SER A 268 1.93 11.16 -1.14
N ARG A 269 0.61 10.97 -1.32
CA ARG A 269 0.05 9.72 -1.90
C ARG A 269 0.51 9.54 -3.33
N GLU A 270 0.58 10.64 -4.06
CA GLU A 270 0.96 10.76 -5.46
C GLU A 270 2.42 10.35 -5.68
N GLU A 271 3.33 10.92 -4.88
CA GLU A 271 4.76 10.61 -4.93
C GLU A 271 5.01 9.15 -4.53
N LEU A 272 4.40 8.70 -3.42
CA LEU A 272 4.61 7.34 -2.94
C LEU A 272 4.06 6.30 -3.90
N LEU A 273 2.86 6.48 -4.47
CA LEU A 273 2.30 5.56 -5.45
C LEU A 273 3.20 5.43 -6.68
N ALA A 274 3.67 6.56 -7.23
CA ALA A 274 4.57 6.55 -8.38
C ALA A 274 5.89 5.82 -8.08
N CYS A 275 6.47 6.05 -6.89
CA CYS A 275 7.69 5.39 -6.45
C CYS A 275 7.49 3.87 -6.22
N ILE A 276 6.35 3.46 -5.65
CA ILE A 276 5.98 2.05 -5.48
C ILE A 276 5.89 1.35 -6.85
N LEU A 277 5.17 1.93 -7.80
CA LEU A 277 4.98 1.32 -9.12
C LEU A 277 6.27 1.23 -9.93
N THR A 278 7.14 2.24 -9.80
CA THR A 278 8.48 2.22 -10.39
C THR A 278 9.31 1.04 -9.87
N ASN A 279 9.37 0.86 -8.55
CA ASN A 279 10.09 -0.26 -7.94
C ASN A 279 9.44 -1.61 -8.28
N LEU A 280 8.10 -1.67 -8.28
CA LEU A 280 7.36 -2.89 -8.59
C LEU A 280 7.59 -3.35 -10.04
N GLU A 281 7.68 -2.43 -11.01
CA GLU A 281 7.93 -2.79 -12.40
C GLU A 281 9.29 -3.45 -12.59
N ILE A 282 10.33 -2.92 -11.94
CA ILE A 282 11.68 -3.49 -11.93
C ILE A 282 11.64 -4.90 -11.34
N LEU A 283 11.04 -5.06 -10.15
CA LEU A 283 10.96 -6.35 -9.47
C LEU A 283 10.12 -7.37 -10.26
N LEU A 284 9.04 -6.93 -10.89
CA LEU A 284 8.18 -7.78 -11.71
C LEU A 284 8.92 -8.26 -12.97
N SER A 285 9.70 -7.38 -13.59
CA SER A 285 10.56 -7.74 -14.72
C SER A 285 11.59 -8.81 -14.32
N THR A 286 12.26 -8.63 -13.17
CA THR A 286 13.17 -9.65 -12.63
C THR A 286 12.46 -10.97 -12.32
N LEU A 287 11.30 -10.93 -11.65
CA LEU A 287 10.52 -12.12 -11.33
C LEU A 287 10.11 -12.88 -12.60
N THR A 288 9.70 -12.15 -13.64
CA THR A 288 9.28 -12.74 -14.93
C THR A 288 10.44 -13.39 -15.66
N ALA A 289 11.60 -12.74 -15.67
CA ALA A 289 12.77 -13.22 -16.41
C ALA A 289 13.56 -14.32 -15.67
N GLN A 290 13.64 -14.26 -14.34
CA GLN A 290 14.61 -15.04 -13.55
C GLN A 290 13.98 -15.76 -12.34
N GLY A 291 12.68 -15.59 -12.08
CA GLY A 291 12.03 -16.09 -10.88
C GLY A 291 12.42 -15.30 -9.62
N PHE A 292 12.07 -15.82 -8.45
CA PHE A 292 12.25 -15.11 -7.18
C PHE A 292 13.68 -15.16 -6.61
N GLY A 293 14.50 -16.12 -7.04
CA GLY A 293 15.85 -16.34 -6.49
C GLY A 293 16.71 -15.08 -6.35
N PRO A 294 16.89 -14.26 -7.41
CA PRO A 294 17.66 -13.01 -7.34
C PRO A 294 17.08 -11.93 -6.41
N LEU A 295 15.79 -12.04 -6.06
CA LEU A 295 15.08 -11.07 -5.22
C LEU A 295 15.02 -11.50 -3.75
N GLN A 296 15.31 -12.76 -3.46
CA GLN A 296 15.16 -13.35 -2.14
C GLN A 296 16.02 -12.64 -1.09
N GLU A 297 17.27 -12.31 -1.40
CA GLU A 297 18.17 -11.63 -0.46
C GLU A 297 17.61 -10.26 -0.04
N ALA A 298 17.19 -9.44 -1.01
CA ALA A 298 16.59 -8.14 -0.74
C ALA A 298 15.31 -8.25 0.10
N TYR A 299 14.49 -9.28 -0.16
CA TYR A 299 13.31 -9.56 0.64
C TYR A 299 13.67 -9.95 2.09
N LEU A 300 14.58 -10.90 2.28
CA LEU A 300 14.99 -11.36 3.61
C LEU A 300 15.79 -10.32 4.39
N HIS A 301 16.45 -9.38 3.73
CA HIS A 301 17.11 -8.25 4.40
C HIS A 301 16.09 -7.25 4.97
N THR A 302 14.87 -7.20 4.42
CA THR A 302 13.84 -6.23 4.84
C THR A 302 12.78 -6.81 5.77
N TRP A 303 12.71 -8.13 5.96
CA TRP A 303 11.69 -8.75 6.79
C TRP A 303 12.02 -8.77 8.30
N LEU A 304 11.06 -9.17 9.14
CA LEU A 304 11.19 -9.21 10.61
C LEU A 304 11.69 -10.55 11.18
N HIS A 305 11.84 -11.60 10.37
CA HIS A 305 11.80 -12.97 10.87
C HIS A 305 13.16 -13.68 10.97
N THR A 306 14.27 -13.02 10.62
CA THR A 306 15.61 -13.65 10.65
C THR A 306 15.94 -14.19 12.04
N ASN A 307 16.18 -15.50 12.13
CA ASN A 307 16.50 -16.22 13.38
C ASN A 307 15.46 -16.06 14.50
N GLN A 308 14.23 -15.71 14.15
CA GLN A 308 13.16 -15.61 15.13
C GLN A 308 12.89 -16.99 15.73
N LYS A 309 12.90 -17.08 17.07
CA LYS A 309 12.49 -18.27 17.80
C LYS A 309 10.98 -18.32 17.90
N VAL A 310 10.40 -19.46 17.56
CA VAL A 310 8.96 -19.69 17.58
C VAL A 310 8.67 -21.09 18.13
N THR A 311 7.47 -21.30 18.65
CA THR A 311 6.96 -22.58 19.11
C THR A 311 5.83 -23.00 18.17
N LEU A 312 6.00 -24.16 17.53
CA LEU A 312 4.93 -24.82 16.79
C LEU A 312 4.11 -25.68 17.75
N LEU A 313 2.80 -25.41 17.82
CA LEU A 313 1.83 -26.25 18.50
C LEU A 313 1.24 -27.23 17.49
N GLU A 314 1.62 -28.50 17.63
CA GLU A 314 1.05 -29.62 16.89
C GLU A 314 -0.22 -30.13 17.56
N ASP A 315 -0.98 -30.95 16.84
CA ASP A 315 -2.15 -31.64 17.38
C ASP A 315 -1.77 -32.46 18.63
N GLY A 316 -2.65 -32.42 19.64
CA GLY A 316 -2.39 -33.08 20.94
C GLY A 316 -1.53 -32.27 21.91
N ASN A 317 -1.44 -30.94 21.75
CA ASN A 317 -0.68 -30.01 22.62
C ASN A 317 0.83 -30.29 22.68
N LYS A 318 1.39 -30.88 21.61
CA LYS A 318 2.83 -31.06 21.51
C LYS A 318 3.47 -29.76 21.04
N GLU A 319 4.45 -29.29 21.79
CA GLU A 319 5.18 -28.06 21.49
C GLU A 319 6.54 -28.41 20.88
N VAL A 320 6.86 -27.80 19.74
CA VAL A 320 8.15 -27.93 19.07
C VAL A 320 8.79 -26.55 18.98
N ALA A 321 9.94 -26.37 19.63
CA ALA A 321 10.72 -25.15 19.52
C ALA A 321 11.45 -25.10 18.17
N LEU A 322 11.25 -24.03 17.43
CA LEU A 322 11.79 -23.81 16.09
C LEU A 322 12.52 -22.47 15.99
N THR A 323 13.43 -22.37 15.03
CA THR A 323 14.07 -21.12 14.62
C THR A 323 13.80 -20.87 13.14
N ILE A 324 13.27 -19.70 12.80
CA ILE A 324 13.06 -19.29 11.41
C ILE A 324 14.41 -19.07 10.71
N LYS A 325 14.58 -19.68 9.53
CA LYS A 325 15.80 -19.64 8.74
C LYS A 325 15.66 -18.97 7.38
N GLY A 326 14.44 -18.78 6.89
CA GLY A 326 14.22 -18.14 5.60
C GLY A 326 12.95 -18.61 4.94
N LEU A 327 13.03 -18.82 3.63
CA LEU A 327 11.95 -19.32 2.80
C LEU A 327 12.37 -20.62 2.12
N THR A 328 11.40 -21.48 1.86
CA THR A 328 11.56 -22.61 0.92
C THR A 328 11.54 -22.09 -0.52
N GLU A 329 11.89 -22.95 -1.48
CA GLU A 329 11.80 -22.63 -2.92
C GLU A 329 10.38 -22.28 -3.40
N TYR A 330 9.36 -22.68 -2.63
CA TYR A 330 7.94 -22.38 -2.87
C TYR A 330 7.45 -21.15 -2.10
N GLY A 331 8.34 -20.48 -1.36
CA GLY A 331 8.00 -19.31 -0.54
C GLY A 331 7.35 -19.64 0.80
N TYR A 332 7.34 -20.89 1.24
CA TYR A 332 6.88 -21.20 2.61
C TYR A 332 7.93 -20.78 3.63
N LEU A 333 7.49 -20.48 4.86
CA LEU A 333 8.41 -20.11 5.91
C LEU A 333 9.23 -21.34 6.33
N LEU A 334 10.55 -21.27 6.15
CA LEU A 334 11.47 -22.33 6.52
C LEU A 334 11.90 -22.14 7.98
N ALA A 335 11.66 -23.16 8.80
CA ALA A 335 12.08 -23.21 10.19
C ALA A 335 12.86 -24.50 10.47
N VAL A 336 13.70 -24.49 11.52
CA VAL A 336 14.44 -25.69 11.96
C VAL A 336 14.30 -25.90 13.46
N ASP A 337 14.23 -27.15 13.91
CA ASP A 337 14.28 -27.49 15.33
C ASP A 337 15.73 -27.52 15.88
N ILE A 338 15.88 -27.94 17.14
CA ILE A 338 17.20 -28.05 17.80
C ILE A 338 18.07 -29.19 17.24
N GLN A 339 17.46 -30.17 16.57
CA GLN A 339 18.14 -31.29 15.91
C GLN A 339 18.55 -30.96 14.46
N GLY A 340 18.09 -29.82 13.92
CA GLY A 340 18.31 -29.41 12.53
C GLY A 340 17.27 -29.94 11.55
N THR A 341 16.18 -30.55 12.02
CA THR A 341 15.06 -30.98 11.18
C THR A 341 14.36 -29.75 10.60
N ALA A 342 14.15 -29.74 9.28
CA ALA A 342 13.50 -28.64 8.59
C ALA A 342 11.97 -28.77 8.58
N PHE A 343 11.29 -27.65 8.78
CA PHE A 343 9.83 -27.50 8.76
C PHE A 343 9.46 -26.43 7.73
N ALA A 344 8.50 -26.74 6.85
CA ALA A 344 7.91 -25.79 5.92
C ALA A 344 6.53 -25.35 6.45
N LEU A 345 6.40 -24.07 6.82
CA LEU A 345 5.20 -23.54 7.44
C LEU A 345 4.39 -22.73 6.44
N HIS A 346 3.18 -23.21 6.15
CA HIS A 346 2.26 -22.63 5.17
C HIS A 346 1.50 -21.42 5.72
N PRO A 347 1.27 -20.36 4.91
CA PRO A 347 0.60 -19.15 5.37
C PRO A 347 -0.90 -19.36 5.61
N ASP A 348 -1.54 -20.27 4.87
CA ASP A 348 -2.98 -20.54 5.01
C ASP A 348 -3.28 -21.73 5.91
N GLY A 349 -2.35 -22.68 6.02
CA GLY A 349 -2.45 -23.83 6.93
C GLY A 349 -2.06 -23.53 8.38
N ASN A 350 -1.41 -22.40 8.65
CA ASN A 350 -0.99 -22.01 10.00
C ASN A 350 -1.57 -20.66 10.44
N SER A 351 -1.91 -20.56 11.72
CA SER A 351 -2.07 -19.30 12.44
C SER A 351 -0.71 -18.89 13.01
N LEU A 352 -0.32 -17.64 12.80
CA LEU A 352 1.05 -17.16 13.07
C LEU A 352 0.98 -15.91 13.96
N ASP A 353 1.26 -16.08 15.24
CA ASP A 353 1.50 -14.98 16.17
C ASP A 353 3.00 -14.85 16.42
N PHE A 354 3.67 -14.22 15.46
CA PHE A 354 5.12 -14.02 15.54
C PHE A 354 5.54 -13.21 16.78
N PHE A 355 4.71 -12.29 17.29
CA PHE A 355 5.09 -11.46 18.42
C PHE A 355 4.98 -12.20 19.75
N GLN A 356 4.10 -13.19 19.84
CA GLN A 356 4.08 -14.17 20.93
C GLN A 356 5.00 -15.37 20.68
N GLY A 357 5.66 -15.43 19.52
CA GLY A 357 6.49 -16.56 19.11
C GLY A 357 5.69 -17.84 18.92
N LEU A 358 4.42 -17.78 18.50
CA LEU A 358 3.51 -18.92 18.44
C LEU A 358 3.04 -19.24 17.03
N ILE A 359 3.07 -20.52 16.66
CA ILE A 359 2.58 -21.05 15.40
C ILE A 359 1.63 -22.20 15.70
N ARG A 360 0.42 -22.19 15.11
CA ARG A 360 -0.59 -23.25 15.28
C ARG A 360 -1.06 -23.73 13.92
N HIS A 361 -1.27 -25.02 13.74
CA HIS A 361 -2.03 -25.51 12.60
C HIS A 361 -3.47 -24.99 12.68
N LYS A 362 -4.02 -24.51 11.56
CA LYS A 362 -5.45 -24.21 11.48
C LYS A 362 -6.20 -25.52 11.38
N LEU A 363 -7.15 -25.74 12.28
CA LEU A 363 -8.10 -26.84 12.18
C LEU A 363 -8.88 -26.67 10.87
N SER A 364 -8.92 -27.72 10.05
CA SER A 364 -9.80 -27.76 8.88
C SER A 364 -11.23 -27.79 9.38
N SER A 365 -11.96 -26.68 9.20
CA SER A 365 -13.39 -26.57 9.49
C SER A 365 -14.23 -27.37 8.52
#